data_AF-A0A9W9TYS2-F1
#
_entry.id   AF-A0A9W9TYS2-F1
#
_cell.length_a   1.000
_cell.length_b   1.000
_cell.length_c   1.000
_cell.angle_alpha   90.00
_cell.angle_beta   90.00
_cell.angle_gamma   90.00
#
_symmetry.space_group_name_H-M   'P 1'
#
loop_
_entity.id
_entity.type
_entity.pdbx_description
1 polymer ?
#
loop_
_entity_poly.entity_id
_entity_poly.type
_entity_poly.pdbx_seq_one_letter_code
_entity_poly.pdbx_strand_id
1 'polypeptide(L)'
;MDHNSPMPPPATTDESYGAVSDSESQNHLEVWSISPQFEFRNSQPFHTQIVFYPDSSHRRKSSLVTMDKPRMKTSPADAQDRTTACYVHSLLASEWATPPLKGAPPEVIQTLTENEPPIDAKAVGEDNVVSVVDGDNKILKPEPTIIQSRHLTKRQLSDMAWNVRKLSKKLGSIKLKLTVKNVFVVSKVYDESLVSLTRKVTKWLLSKDRDAPYNVYVERRLETHPDFGTLQLLQDEPSAKGRLRFWDSKLAHDQPHLFDFVITLGGDGTVLYTSWLFQRIVPPVLSFSLGSLGFLTNFDFADHTKTLETAFREGVVVSLRLRFECTIMRSKARGKDPRSDSFAKRDLVEELIGEEGEDTLTHTPDRVYEILNDVVLDRGPNPTMSQIEVFGDDEHFTTLLADGICVATPTGSTAYNLAAGGSLSHPDNPVILVTAICAHTLSFRPIILPDTIVLRMGVPYDARTSSWASFDGRERVELHPGDYVTVSASRYPFANVLPPGRRGDDWVQSISKTLNWNSRTKQKAFK
;
A
#
# COMPACT_ATOMS: atom_id res chain seq x y z
N MET A 1 -37.99 62.00 22.25
CA MET A 1 -38.70 60.84 21.69
C MET A 1 -38.03 59.60 22.28
N ASP A 2 -38.33 59.15 23.50
CA ASP A 2 -39.62 59.06 24.21
C ASP A 2 -40.63 58.20 23.40
N HIS A 3 -41.22 57.11 23.89
CA HIS A 3 -41.32 56.57 25.27
C HIS A 3 -41.47 55.03 25.32
N ASN A 4 -41.01 54.44 26.44
CA ASN A 4 -41.54 53.32 27.26
C ASN A 4 -42.30 52.09 26.70
N SER A 5 -41.87 50.93 27.25
CA SER A 5 -42.52 49.62 27.49
C SER A 5 -43.81 49.70 28.38
N PRO A 6 -44.49 48.60 28.86
CA PRO A 6 -44.19 47.14 28.84
C PRO A 6 -45.40 46.15 28.65
N MET A 7 -45.12 44.84 28.82
CA MET A 7 -46.02 43.66 29.04
C MET A 7 -46.97 43.77 30.26
N PRO A 8 -48.09 42.99 30.43
CA PRO A 8 -48.07 41.58 30.91
C PRO A 8 -49.32 40.69 30.46
N PRO A 9 -49.83 39.62 31.15
CA PRO A 9 -49.99 38.28 30.51
C PRO A 9 -51.44 37.67 30.65
N PRO A 10 -51.66 36.40 31.07
CA PRO A 10 -52.18 35.30 30.24
C PRO A 10 -53.63 34.86 30.54
N ALA A 11 -54.19 33.96 29.72
CA ALA A 11 -55.41 33.21 30.04
C ALA A 11 -55.38 31.78 29.47
N THR A 12 -55.70 30.81 30.33
CA THR A 12 -55.89 29.39 30.04
C THR A 12 -57.35 29.09 29.69
N THR A 13 -57.59 28.10 28.83
CA THR A 13 -58.80 27.25 28.91
C THR A 13 -58.46 25.84 28.43
N ASP A 14 -59.15 24.88 29.06
CA ASP A 14 -58.88 23.45 29.03
C ASP A 14 -59.82 22.71 28.05
N GLU A 15 -59.76 21.38 28.07
CA GLU A 15 -60.71 20.41 27.49
C GLU A 15 -60.64 20.06 25.98
N SER A 16 -61.02 18.84 25.55
CA SER A 16 -60.51 17.50 25.90
C SER A 16 -61.09 16.41 24.96
N TYR A 17 -60.47 15.22 24.96
CA TYR A 17 -60.94 13.91 24.45
C TYR A 17 -61.13 13.66 22.94
N GLY A 18 -60.49 12.56 22.50
CA GLY A 18 -60.65 11.92 21.19
C GLY A 18 -59.61 10.81 20.99
N ALA A 19 -59.80 9.65 21.65
CA ALA A 19 -58.87 8.51 21.62
C ALA A 19 -59.24 7.46 20.55
N VAL A 20 -58.48 6.34 20.49
CA VAL A 20 -58.62 5.15 19.63
C VAL A 20 -57.93 5.31 18.25
N SER A 21 -57.02 4.44 17.78
CA SER A 21 -56.46 3.17 18.34
C SER A 21 -55.04 2.87 17.81
N ASP A 22 -54.28 2.11 18.59
CA ASP A 22 -52.94 1.61 18.27
C ASP A 22 -52.88 0.59 17.11
N SER A 23 -51.71 0.51 16.49
CA SER A 23 -51.19 -0.72 15.90
C SER A 23 -49.68 -0.81 16.16
N GLU A 24 -49.30 -1.46 17.26
CA GLU A 24 -47.89 -1.66 17.62
C GLU A 24 -47.18 -2.60 16.62
N SER A 25 -46.03 -2.16 16.11
CA SER A 25 -44.97 -3.05 15.62
C SER A 25 -43.82 -3.04 16.63
N GLN A 26 -43.78 -4.05 17.50
CA GLN A 26 -42.78 -4.17 18.55
C GLN A 26 -41.39 -4.49 17.96
N ASN A 27 -40.55 -3.46 17.81
CA ASN A 27 -39.12 -3.64 17.60
C ASN A 27 -38.45 -3.98 18.94
N HIS A 28 -38.03 -5.24 19.11
CA HIS A 28 -37.28 -5.69 20.28
C HIS A 28 -35.89 -5.01 20.34
N LEU A 29 -35.71 -4.11 21.30
CA LEU A 29 -34.40 -3.58 21.70
C LEU A 29 -33.68 -4.62 22.59
N GLU A 30 -32.62 -5.25 22.08
CA GLU A 30 -31.73 -6.05 22.93
C GLU A 30 -30.80 -5.14 23.74
N VAL A 31 -31.05 -5.03 25.05
CA VAL A 31 -30.20 -4.31 26.00
C VAL A 31 -29.24 -5.28 26.68
N TRP A 32 -27.95 -5.21 26.35
CA TRP A 32 -26.90 -6.01 26.98
C TRP A 32 -26.05 -5.17 27.95
N SER A 33 -26.16 -5.45 29.25
CA SER A 33 -25.34 -4.80 30.29
C SER A 33 -24.05 -5.56 30.56
N ILE A 34 -22.90 -4.91 30.40
CA ILE A 34 -21.59 -5.46 30.81
C ILE A 34 -21.13 -4.73 32.09
N SER A 35 -21.04 -5.45 33.20
CA SER A 35 -20.48 -4.93 34.46
C SER A 35 -18.94 -5.00 34.43
N PRO A 36 -18.20 -3.91 34.65
CA PRO A 36 -16.75 -3.94 34.76
C PRO A 36 -16.32 -4.48 36.14
N GLN A 37 -15.48 -5.52 36.15
CA GLN A 37 -14.83 -6.02 37.37
C GLN A 37 -13.63 -5.15 37.79
N PHE A 38 -13.88 -3.93 38.28
CA PHE A 38 -12.87 -3.15 39.00
C PHE A 38 -13.53 -2.29 40.09
N GLU A 39 -13.29 -2.63 41.37
CA GLU A 39 -13.71 -1.81 42.49
C GLU A 39 -12.80 -0.59 42.64
N PHE A 40 -13.33 0.61 42.34
CA PHE A 40 -12.83 1.87 42.88
C PHE A 40 -13.91 2.50 43.76
N ARG A 41 -13.59 2.77 45.03
CA ARG A 41 -14.49 3.46 45.95
C ARG A 41 -14.73 4.91 45.49
N ASN A 42 -16.00 5.32 45.55
CA ASN A 42 -16.49 6.71 45.43
C ASN A 42 -16.19 7.44 44.10
N SER A 43 -16.94 7.10 43.06
CA SER A 43 -17.50 8.08 42.13
C SER A 43 -18.78 7.51 41.49
N GLN A 44 -19.73 8.35 41.10
CA GLN A 44 -20.96 7.87 40.44
C GLN A 44 -20.62 7.22 39.09
N PRO A 45 -21.23 6.08 38.73
CA PRO A 45 -20.95 5.42 37.47
C PRO A 45 -21.55 6.23 36.31
N PHE A 46 -20.70 6.87 35.51
CA PHE A 46 -21.10 7.40 34.21
C PHE A 46 -21.50 6.22 33.32
N HIS A 47 -22.82 6.03 33.13
CA HIS A 47 -23.35 4.95 32.33
C HIS A 47 -23.28 5.34 30.83
N THR A 48 -22.16 5.00 30.19
CA THR A 48 -21.97 5.24 28.75
C THR A 48 -22.89 4.34 27.94
N GLN A 49 -24.03 4.87 27.50
CA GLN A 49 -24.89 4.20 26.52
C GLN A 49 -24.29 4.33 25.12
N ILE A 50 -24.09 3.20 24.45
CA ILE A 50 -23.77 3.14 23.02
C ILE A 50 -25.09 2.86 22.29
N VAL A 51 -25.61 3.87 21.59
CA VAL A 51 -26.82 3.75 20.76
C VAL A 51 -26.40 3.39 19.35
N PHE A 52 -26.81 2.21 18.87
CA PHE A 52 -26.67 1.83 17.47
C PHE A 52 -27.94 2.23 16.72
N TYR A 53 -27.81 3.07 15.71
CA TYR A 53 -28.92 3.41 14.80
C TYR A 53 -29.09 2.28 13.78
N PRO A 54 -30.29 1.69 13.61
CA PRO A 54 -30.50 0.60 12.65
C PRO A 54 -30.16 0.99 11.20
N ASP A 55 -30.35 2.26 10.85
CA ASP A 55 -30.29 2.75 9.47
C ASP A 55 -28.88 3.14 8.98
N SER A 56 -27.84 3.06 9.84
CA SER A 56 -26.48 3.50 9.47
C SER A 56 -25.68 2.50 8.63
N SER A 57 -26.33 1.59 7.89
CA SER A 57 -25.64 0.65 6.99
C SER A 57 -26.48 0.15 5.80
N HIS A 58 -27.03 1.07 5.00
CA HIS A 58 -27.22 0.76 3.58
C HIS A 58 -25.84 0.65 2.92
N ARG A 59 -25.50 -0.52 2.35
CA ARG A 59 -24.14 -0.80 1.89
C ARG A 59 -24.12 -1.61 0.60
N ARG A 60 -23.66 -0.98 -0.48
CA ARG A 60 -23.71 -1.50 -1.86
C ARG A 60 -22.81 -2.70 -2.11
N LYS A 61 -23.33 -3.66 -2.88
CA LYS A 61 -22.56 -4.79 -3.45
C LYS A 61 -21.46 -4.37 -4.44
N SER A 62 -21.53 -3.17 -5.05
CA SER A 62 -20.55 -2.70 -6.05
C SER A 62 -19.10 -2.59 -5.52
N SER A 63 -18.94 -2.60 -4.19
CA SER A 63 -17.65 -2.66 -3.49
C SER A 63 -17.02 -4.07 -3.42
N LEU A 64 -17.74 -5.11 -3.82
CA LEU A 64 -17.33 -6.50 -3.77
C LEU A 64 -17.42 -7.15 -5.15
N VAL A 65 -16.33 -7.81 -5.57
CA VAL A 65 -16.46 -8.98 -6.44
C VAL A 65 -17.02 -10.10 -5.56
N THR A 66 -18.36 -10.18 -5.45
CA THR A 66 -19.02 -11.32 -4.80
C THR A 66 -18.81 -12.57 -5.65
N MET A 67 -17.83 -13.39 -5.27
CA MET A 67 -17.88 -14.81 -5.62
C MET A 67 -18.99 -15.45 -4.79
N ASP A 68 -20.19 -15.55 -5.37
CA ASP A 68 -21.37 -16.16 -4.75
C ASP A 68 -21.24 -17.69 -4.65
N LYS A 69 -20.38 -18.06 -3.69
CA LYS A 69 -20.32 -19.28 -2.87
C LYS A 69 -18.99 -19.21 -2.12
N PRO A 70 -18.96 -19.22 -0.77
CA PRO A 70 -17.73 -19.34 -0.01
C PRO A 70 -17.21 -20.78 -0.09
N ARG A 71 -16.78 -21.21 -1.27
CA ARG A 71 -15.71 -22.20 -1.34
C ARG A 71 -14.47 -21.51 -0.78
N MET A 72 -14.21 -21.74 0.51
CA MET A 72 -12.87 -21.67 1.10
C MET A 72 -11.96 -22.73 0.44
N LYS A 73 -11.79 -22.65 -0.88
CA LYS A 73 -10.56 -23.10 -1.49
C LYS A 73 -9.57 -21.98 -1.23
N THR A 74 -8.70 -22.20 -0.25
CA THR A 74 -7.45 -21.44 -0.15
C THR A 74 -6.87 -21.30 -1.55
N SER A 75 -6.65 -20.06 -2.00
CA SER A 75 -5.96 -19.81 -3.27
C SER A 75 -4.64 -20.59 -3.25
N PRO A 76 -4.14 -21.13 -4.37
CA PRO A 76 -2.79 -21.71 -4.42
C PRO A 76 -1.73 -20.72 -3.87
N ALA A 77 -1.95 -19.42 -4.04
CA ALA A 77 -1.15 -18.36 -3.44
C ALA A 77 -1.36 -18.22 -1.92
N ASP A 78 -2.58 -18.34 -1.39
CA ASP A 78 -2.82 -18.35 0.08
C ASP A 78 -2.24 -19.60 0.75
N ALA A 79 -2.15 -20.72 0.01
CA ALA A 79 -1.45 -21.92 0.47
C ALA A 79 0.07 -21.69 0.52
N GLN A 80 0.64 -20.94 -0.44
CA GLN A 80 2.03 -20.49 -0.38
C GLN A 80 2.28 -19.45 0.72
N ASP A 81 1.33 -18.54 0.98
CA ASP A 81 1.36 -17.58 2.10
C ASP A 81 1.14 -18.24 3.48
N ARG A 82 0.81 -19.53 3.54
CA ARG A 82 0.91 -20.35 4.76
C ARG A 82 2.29 -20.99 4.96
N THR A 83 3.16 -20.91 3.95
CA THR A 83 4.54 -21.44 3.95
C THR A 83 5.61 -20.36 3.90
N THR A 84 5.29 -19.13 4.30
CA THR A 84 6.23 -17.99 4.22
C THR A 84 7.46 -18.20 5.10
N ALA A 85 8.65 -18.29 4.49
CA ALA A 85 9.91 -18.30 5.23
C ALA A 85 10.27 -16.92 5.82
N CYS A 86 9.68 -15.83 5.29
CA CYS A 86 9.87 -14.48 5.83
C CYS A 86 9.25 -14.37 7.23
N TYR A 87 10.09 -14.34 8.26
CA TYR A 87 9.69 -14.30 9.68
C TYR A 87 8.69 -13.17 10.00
N VAL A 88 8.87 -11.98 9.43
CA VAL A 88 7.97 -10.82 9.65
C VAL A 88 6.55 -11.10 9.13
N HIS A 89 6.44 -11.70 7.95
CA HIS A 89 5.15 -12.01 7.33
C HIS A 89 4.53 -13.30 7.89
N SER A 90 5.34 -14.25 8.37
CA SER A 90 4.88 -15.40 9.16
C SER A 90 4.24 -14.96 10.47
N LEU A 91 4.80 -13.94 11.15
CA LEU A 91 4.17 -13.35 12.34
C LEU A 91 2.81 -12.70 12.00
N LEU A 92 2.72 -11.92 10.92
CA LEU A 92 1.44 -11.37 10.43
C LEU A 92 0.42 -12.47 10.14
N ALA A 93 0.81 -13.50 9.37
CA ALA A 93 -0.05 -14.62 9.01
C ALA A 93 -0.50 -15.46 10.22
N SER A 94 0.34 -15.58 11.26
CA SER A 94 -0.01 -16.29 12.48
C SER A 94 -1.11 -15.59 13.30
N GLU A 95 -1.19 -14.26 13.25
CA GLU A 95 -2.31 -13.49 13.84
C GLU A 95 -3.57 -13.48 12.93
N TRP A 96 -3.47 -13.98 11.69
CA TRP A 96 -4.60 -14.12 10.75
C TRP A 96 -5.21 -15.54 10.68
N ALA A 97 -4.70 -16.50 11.46
CA ALA A 97 -5.27 -17.84 11.53
C ALA A 97 -6.63 -17.81 12.23
N THR A 98 -7.72 -17.99 11.48
CA THR A 98 -9.04 -18.22 12.06
C THR A 98 -9.07 -19.53 12.87
N PRO A 99 -9.79 -19.58 14.01
CA PRO A 99 -9.95 -20.83 14.74
C PRO A 99 -10.57 -21.91 13.84
N PRO A 100 -10.12 -23.17 13.91
CA PRO A 100 -10.72 -24.23 13.13
C PRO A 100 -12.19 -24.40 13.51
N LEU A 101 -13.07 -24.28 12.51
CA LEU A 101 -14.47 -24.68 12.64
C LEU A 101 -14.51 -26.16 13.06
N LYS A 102 -15.00 -26.43 14.27
CA LYS A 102 -15.20 -27.80 14.77
C LYS A 102 -16.14 -28.55 13.81
N GLY A 103 -15.64 -29.57 13.11
CA GLY A 103 -16.50 -30.56 12.43
C GLY A 103 -16.16 -30.95 10.99
N ALA A 104 -15.14 -30.40 10.34
CA ALA A 104 -14.76 -30.83 8.99
C ALA A 104 -13.92 -32.13 9.01
N PRO A 105 -14.32 -33.20 8.29
CA PRO A 105 -13.49 -34.41 8.14
C PRO A 105 -12.35 -34.20 7.13
N PRO A 106 -11.26 -34.99 7.19
CA PRO A 106 -10.12 -34.85 6.29
C PRO A 106 -10.44 -35.38 4.88
N GLU A 107 -10.40 -34.52 3.87
CA GLU A 107 -10.50 -34.95 2.47
C GLU A 107 -9.21 -35.58 1.95
N VAL A 108 -9.35 -36.70 1.23
CA VAL A 108 -8.26 -37.49 0.66
C VAL A 108 -7.85 -36.91 -0.70
N ILE A 109 -6.55 -36.72 -0.92
CA ILE A 109 -6.00 -36.24 -2.19
C ILE A 109 -5.98 -37.39 -3.20
N GLN A 110 -6.73 -37.26 -4.30
CA GLN A 110 -6.57 -38.09 -5.50
C GLN A 110 -5.85 -37.29 -6.60
N THR A 111 -4.82 -37.91 -7.17
CA THR A 111 -4.00 -37.40 -8.28
C THR A 111 -4.53 -37.87 -9.64
N LEU A 112 -4.71 -36.94 -10.57
CA LEU A 112 -4.94 -37.19 -12.01
C LEU A 112 -4.14 -36.09 -12.77
N THR A 113 -2.98 -36.40 -13.35
CA THR A 113 -2.70 -36.99 -14.68
C THR A 113 -2.92 -36.06 -15.87
N GLU A 114 -1.91 -36.00 -16.73
CA GLU A 114 -1.68 -35.05 -17.84
C GLU A 114 -2.67 -35.24 -19.02
N ASN A 115 -2.92 -34.16 -19.78
CA ASN A 115 -3.06 -34.14 -21.26
C ASN A 115 -3.51 -32.75 -21.76
N GLU A 116 -2.66 -32.04 -22.50
CA GLU A 116 -3.02 -30.87 -23.33
C GLU A 116 -2.71 -31.14 -24.81
N PRO A 117 -3.57 -30.72 -25.76
CA PRO A 117 -3.23 -30.60 -27.18
C PRO A 117 -2.89 -29.14 -27.58
N PRO A 118 -2.14 -28.91 -28.68
CA PRO A 118 -1.42 -27.66 -28.91
C PRO A 118 -2.18 -26.54 -29.66
N ILE A 119 -1.55 -25.36 -29.59
CA ILE A 119 -1.91 -24.05 -30.17
C ILE A 119 -1.99 -24.08 -31.70
N ASP A 120 -2.85 -23.22 -32.28
CA ASP A 120 -2.68 -22.72 -33.65
C ASP A 120 -2.87 -21.18 -33.72
N ALA A 121 -2.23 -20.53 -34.68
CA ALA A 121 -2.03 -19.07 -34.67
C ALA A 121 -2.21 -18.40 -36.04
N LYS A 122 -2.87 -17.22 -36.07
CA LYS A 122 -2.63 -16.10 -37.01
C LYS A 122 -3.63 -14.95 -36.85
N ALA A 123 -3.11 -13.73 -36.65
CA ALA A 123 -3.35 -12.54 -37.50
C ALA A 123 -2.71 -11.31 -36.85
N VAL A 124 -2.03 -10.48 -37.64
CA VAL A 124 -1.41 -9.21 -37.21
C VAL A 124 -2.01 -8.07 -38.04
N GLY A 125 -2.18 -6.91 -37.42
CA GLY A 125 -2.43 -5.64 -38.10
C GLY A 125 -1.84 -4.50 -37.24
N GLU A 126 -0.91 -3.75 -37.83
CA GLU A 126 -0.24 -2.57 -37.24
C GLU A 126 -1.17 -1.35 -37.46
N ASP A 127 -1.30 -0.38 -36.55
CA ASP A 127 -0.45 0.83 -36.41
C ASP A 127 -1.05 1.69 -35.25
N ASN A 128 -0.36 2.61 -34.55
CA ASN A 128 1.06 2.98 -34.45
C ASN A 128 1.27 3.71 -33.09
N VAL A 129 2.47 3.70 -32.51
CA VAL A 129 2.82 4.47 -31.27
C VAL A 129 4.26 4.96 -31.35
N VAL A 130 4.49 6.25 -31.07
CA VAL A 130 5.84 6.83 -31.05
C VAL A 130 6.50 6.57 -29.69
N SER A 131 7.51 5.70 -29.68
CA SER A 131 8.33 5.38 -28.50
C SER A 131 9.80 5.81 -28.68
N VAL A 132 10.41 6.38 -27.64
CA VAL A 132 11.86 6.61 -27.60
C VAL A 132 12.57 5.27 -27.30
N VAL A 133 13.68 5.03 -28.00
CA VAL A 133 14.30 3.71 -28.19
C VAL A 133 15.37 3.43 -27.14
N ASP A 134 15.41 2.19 -26.65
CA ASP A 134 16.67 1.51 -26.28
C ASP A 134 16.70 0.15 -26.98
N GLY A 135 17.88 -0.25 -27.45
CA GLY A 135 18.02 -1.25 -28.51
C GLY A 135 18.46 -2.63 -28.03
N ASP A 136 17.52 -3.57 -27.91
CA ASP A 136 17.60 -4.79 -28.73
C ASP A 136 16.30 -5.62 -28.69
N ASN A 137 16.01 -6.32 -29.80
CA ASN A 137 14.67 -6.83 -30.11
C ASN A 137 14.21 -8.01 -29.23
N LYS A 138 13.37 -7.72 -28.23
CA LYS A 138 12.13 -8.48 -27.92
C LYS A 138 11.24 -7.69 -26.96
N ILE A 139 10.06 -7.29 -27.45
CA ILE A 139 9.01 -6.68 -26.61
C ILE A 139 8.50 -7.74 -25.63
N LEU A 140 8.98 -7.68 -24.39
CA LEU A 140 8.34 -8.34 -23.26
C LEU A 140 7.01 -7.64 -22.99
N LYS A 141 5.95 -8.09 -23.67
CA LYS A 141 4.58 -7.83 -23.20
C LYS A 141 4.52 -8.38 -21.76
N PRO A 142 4.14 -7.58 -20.75
CA PRO A 142 3.94 -8.12 -19.42
C PRO A 142 2.81 -9.13 -19.50
N GLU A 143 3.11 -10.40 -19.20
CA GLU A 143 2.09 -11.41 -18.93
C GLU A 143 1.21 -10.88 -17.78
N PRO A 144 -0.12 -11.05 -17.85
CA PRO A 144 -1.01 -10.42 -16.88
C PRO A 144 -0.69 -10.92 -15.46
N THR A 145 -0.23 -10.00 -14.61
CA THR A 145 -0.09 -10.21 -13.17
C THR A 145 -1.39 -10.81 -12.66
N ILE A 146 -1.31 -11.98 -12.00
CA ILE A 146 -2.48 -12.72 -11.50
C ILE A 146 -3.34 -11.77 -10.65
N ILE A 147 -4.49 -11.36 -11.20
CA ILE A 147 -5.34 -10.31 -10.63
C ILE A 147 -6.00 -10.84 -9.35
N GLN A 148 -5.38 -10.54 -8.21
CA GLN A 148 -5.84 -10.93 -6.87
C GLN A 148 -5.77 -9.71 -5.93
N SER A 149 -6.48 -8.63 -6.30
CA SER A 149 -6.88 -7.64 -5.30
C SER A 149 -7.87 -8.30 -4.36
N ARG A 150 -7.65 -8.17 -3.06
CA ARG A 150 -8.63 -8.63 -2.07
C ARG A 150 -9.28 -7.39 -1.50
N HIS A 151 -10.32 -6.90 -2.17
CA HIS A 151 -11.15 -5.81 -1.65
C HIS A 151 -11.68 -6.18 -0.25
N LEU A 152 -11.01 -5.67 0.77
CA LEU A 152 -11.34 -5.91 2.17
C LEU A 152 -12.55 -5.04 2.53
N THR A 153 -13.49 -5.62 3.26
CA THR A 153 -14.53 -4.81 3.92
C THR A 153 -13.87 -3.83 4.90
N LYS A 154 -14.45 -2.63 5.11
CA LYS A 154 -13.94 -1.63 6.08
C LYS A 154 -13.57 -2.21 7.45
N ARG A 155 -14.33 -3.21 7.94
CA ARG A 155 -14.00 -3.96 9.16
C ARG A 155 -12.70 -4.76 9.02
N GLN A 156 -12.57 -5.59 7.98
CA GLN A 156 -11.34 -6.37 7.73
C GLN A 156 -10.12 -5.47 7.49
N LEU A 157 -10.28 -4.33 6.81
CA LEU A 157 -9.22 -3.35 6.62
C LEU A 157 -8.80 -2.72 7.97
N SER A 158 -9.76 -2.42 8.84
CA SER A 158 -9.52 -1.87 10.18
C SER A 158 -8.83 -2.89 11.10
N ASP A 159 -9.28 -4.15 11.08
CA ASP A 159 -8.67 -5.27 11.82
C ASP A 159 -7.23 -5.52 11.32
N MET A 160 -7.01 -5.49 10.00
CA MET A 160 -5.68 -5.61 9.38
C MET A 160 -4.75 -4.47 9.81
N ALA A 161 -5.19 -3.21 9.64
CA ALA A 161 -4.40 -2.04 10.02
C ALA A 161 -4.10 -2.00 11.53
N TRP A 162 -5.04 -2.46 12.39
CA TRP A 162 -4.78 -2.63 13.82
C TRP A 162 -3.69 -3.66 14.10
N ASN A 163 -3.76 -4.84 13.48
CA ASN A 163 -2.76 -5.91 13.68
C ASN A 163 -1.38 -5.51 13.15
N VAL A 164 -1.28 -4.88 11.97
CA VAL A 164 -0.02 -4.34 11.44
C VAL A 164 0.59 -3.31 12.39
N ARG A 165 -0.21 -2.39 12.96
CA ARG A 165 0.28 -1.38 13.94
C ARG A 165 0.72 -2.01 15.26
N LYS A 166 -0.03 -3.01 15.76
CA LYS A 166 0.31 -3.79 16.95
C LYS A 166 1.63 -4.53 16.77
N LEU A 167 1.83 -5.18 15.62
CA LEU A 167 3.08 -5.83 15.26
C LEU A 167 4.22 -4.81 15.09
N SER A 168 3.99 -3.68 14.42
CA SER A 168 5.00 -2.63 14.23
C SER A 168 5.54 -2.12 15.57
N LYS A 169 4.67 -1.82 16.55
CA LYS A 169 5.09 -1.45 17.92
C LYS A 169 5.93 -2.55 18.59
N LYS A 170 5.54 -3.82 18.42
CA LYS A 170 6.25 -4.98 18.99
C LYS A 170 7.62 -5.20 18.33
N LEU A 171 7.71 -5.22 17.00
CA LEU A 171 8.95 -5.39 16.24
C LEU A 171 9.90 -4.21 16.43
N GLY A 172 9.37 -2.99 16.44
CA GLY A 172 10.11 -1.79 16.78
C GLY A 172 10.78 -1.93 18.16
N SER A 173 10.13 -2.59 19.13
CA SER A 173 10.64 -2.81 20.49
C SER A 173 11.71 -3.92 20.65
N ILE A 174 11.83 -4.88 19.71
CA ILE A 174 12.60 -6.13 19.87
C ILE A 174 13.76 -6.23 18.88
N LYS A 175 14.90 -6.83 19.29
CA LYS A 175 15.95 -7.29 18.34
C LYS A 175 15.53 -8.64 17.73
N LEU A 176 15.34 -8.68 16.42
CA LEU A 176 15.08 -9.89 15.63
C LEU A 176 16.39 -10.57 15.24
N LYS A 177 16.67 -11.72 15.84
CA LYS A 177 17.77 -12.59 15.40
C LYS A 177 17.28 -13.50 14.26
N LEU A 178 17.60 -13.11 13.02
CA LEU A 178 17.20 -13.81 11.80
C LEU A 178 18.19 -14.92 11.46
N THR A 179 17.71 -16.10 11.09
CA THR A 179 18.54 -17.21 10.56
C THR A 179 18.77 -17.02 9.05
N VAL A 180 19.55 -16.00 8.70
CA VAL A 180 19.80 -15.62 7.30
C VAL A 180 20.59 -16.71 6.56
N LYS A 181 20.07 -17.18 5.42
CA LYS A 181 20.76 -18.06 4.48
C LYS A 181 20.83 -17.46 3.08
N ASN A 182 19.74 -16.87 2.61
CA ASN A 182 19.59 -16.30 1.28
C ASN A 182 19.53 -14.76 1.38
N VAL A 183 20.61 -14.10 0.94
CA VAL A 183 20.75 -12.64 0.92
C VAL A 183 20.51 -12.12 -0.49
N PHE A 184 19.58 -11.18 -0.64
CA PHE A 184 19.27 -10.51 -1.90
C PHE A 184 19.95 -9.13 -1.93
N VAL A 185 20.78 -8.87 -2.94
CA VAL A 185 21.51 -7.60 -3.06
C VAL A 185 20.96 -6.79 -4.23
N VAL A 186 20.63 -5.52 -3.96
CA VAL A 186 20.05 -4.57 -4.93
C VAL A 186 20.95 -3.34 -5.05
N SER A 187 21.33 -2.99 -6.28
CA SER A 187 22.15 -1.83 -6.62
C SER A 187 21.73 -1.31 -7.99
N LYS A 188 22.02 -0.05 -8.35
CA LYS A 188 21.85 0.38 -9.75
C LYS A 188 23.02 -0.17 -10.57
N VAL A 189 22.75 -1.07 -11.51
CA VAL A 189 23.82 -1.73 -12.31
C VAL A 189 24.46 -0.80 -13.35
N TYR A 190 23.77 0.26 -13.77
CA TYR A 190 24.26 1.26 -14.73
C TYR A 190 25.29 2.26 -14.17
N ASP A 191 25.64 2.15 -12.89
CA ASP A 191 26.59 3.04 -12.22
C ASP A 191 27.82 2.20 -11.83
N GLU A 192 28.90 2.37 -12.60
CA GLU A 192 30.17 1.63 -12.45
C GLU A 192 30.70 1.70 -11.01
N SER A 193 30.51 2.83 -10.33
CA SER A 193 30.93 3.00 -8.93
C SER A 193 30.20 1.99 -8.04
N LEU A 194 28.90 1.78 -8.26
CA LEU A 194 28.08 0.84 -7.50
C LEU A 194 28.42 -0.61 -7.79
N VAL A 195 28.79 -0.93 -9.03
CA VAL A 195 29.22 -2.30 -9.40
C VAL A 195 30.42 -2.73 -8.54
N SER A 196 31.40 -1.85 -8.36
CA SER A 196 32.57 -2.11 -7.51
C SER A 196 32.20 -2.34 -6.03
N LEU A 197 31.23 -1.59 -5.51
CA LEU A 197 30.76 -1.71 -4.13
C LEU A 197 29.89 -2.96 -3.92
N THR A 198 29.08 -3.30 -4.91
CA THR A 198 28.28 -4.53 -4.95
C THR A 198 29.18 -5.76 -4.95
N ARG A 199 30.27 -5.73 -5.74
CA ARG A 199 31.32 -6.75 -5.68
C ARG A 199 31.96 -6.84 -4.30
N LYS A 200 32.29 -5.70 -3.66
CA LYS A 200 32.89 -5.66 -2.31
C LYS A 200 31.99 -6.32 -1.25
N VAL A 201 30.71 -5.97 -1.22
CA VAL A 201 29.72 -6.57 -0.31
C VAL A 201 29.52 -8.06 -0.62
N THR A 202 29.43 -8.42 -1.91
CA THR A 202 29.25 -9.81 -2.34
C THR A 202 30.45 -10.68 -1.95
N LYS A 203 31.69 -10.21 -2.15
CA LYS A 203 32.90 -10.91 -1.70
C LYS A 203 32.95 -11.06 -0.18
N TRP A 204 32.53 -10.05 0.58
CA TRP A 204 32.45 -10.13 2.05
C TRP A 204 31.42 -11.18 2.52
N LEU A 205 30.22 -11.20 1.92
CA LEU A 205 29.18 -12.18 2.22
C LEU A 205 29.58 -13.61 1.84
N LEU A 206 30.39 -13.77 0.79
CA LEU A 206 30.84 -15.07 0.29
C LEU A 206 32.12 -15.59 0.95
N SER A 207 32.84 -14.77 1.74
CA SER A 207 34.06 -15.20 2.45
C SER A 207 33.83 -16.45 3.33
N LYS A 208 34.88 -17.27 3.46
CA LYS A 208 34.93 -18.41 4.40
C LYS A 208 34.92 -17.97 5.87
N ASP A 209 35.32 -16.73 6.16
CA ASP A 209 35.44 -16.20 7.53
C ASP A 209 34.07 -15.82 8.13
N ARG A 210 32.95 -16.30 7.58
CA ARG A 210 31.58 -16.01 8.04
C ARG A 210 31.05 -17.16 8.87
N ASP A 211 30.39 -16.84 9.98
CA ASP A 211 29.81 -17.81 10.92
C ASP A 211 28.80 -18.80 10.27
N ALA A 212 28.24 -18.45 9.12
CA ALA A 212 27.34 -19.28 8.33
C ALA A 212 27.58 -19.11 6.81
N PRO A 213 27.40 -20.17 6.00
CA PRO A 213 27.52 -20.08 4.55
C PRO A 213 26.27 -19.45 3.93
N TYR A 214 26.37 -18.19 3.52
CA TYR A 214 25.29 -17.48 2.83
C TYR A 214 25.27 -17.80 1.32
N ASN A 215 24.07 -17.91 0.76
CA ASN A 215 23.80 -17.76 -0.67
C ASN A 215 23.54 -16.27 -0.95
N VAL A 216 24.17 -15.73 -1.99
CA VAL A 216 24.10 -14.31 -2.33
C VAL A 216 23.54 -14.17 -3.73
N TYR A 217 22.41 -13.48 -3.84
CA TYR A 217 21.74 -13.20 -5.11
C TYR A 217 22.05 -11.75 -5.53
N VAL A 218 22.62 -11.58 -6.72
CA VAL A 218 22.89 -10.25 -7.34
C VAL A 218 22.15 -10.14 -8.69
N GLU A 219 21.95 -8.94 -9.22
CA GLU A 219 21.22 -8.77 -10.50
C GLU A 219 21.93 -9.51 -11.64
N ARG A 220 21.19 -10.25 -12.49
CA ARG A 220 21.77 -11.10 -13.55
C ARG A 220 22.69 -10.36 -14.52
N ARG A 221 22.47 -9.06 -14.75
CA ARG A 221 23.36 -8.23 -15.58
C ARG A 221 24.80 -8.15 -15.04
N LEU A 222 25.02 -8.38 -13.75
CA LEU A 222 26.35 -8.42 -13.14
C LEU A 222 27.13 -9.70 -13.46
N GLU A 223 26.46 -10.77 -13.93
CA GLU A 223 27.11 -12.05 -14.24
C GLU A 223 28.22 -11.89 -15.29
N THR A 224 27.96 -11.10 -16.33
CA THR A 224 28.86 -10.79 -17.44
C THR A 224 29.62 -9.47 -17.29
N HIS A 225 29.37 -8.69 -16.24
CA HIS A 225 29.95 -7.35 -16.09
C HIS A 225 31.44 -7.40 -15.70
N PRO A 226 32.34 -6.70 -16.42
CA PRO A 226 33.78 -6.79 -16.19
C PRO A 226 34.19 -6.38 -14.76
N ASP A 227 33.71 -5.23 -14.27
CA ASP A 227 34.10 -4.73 -12.94
C ASP A 227 33.60 -5.59 -11.78
N PHE A 228 32.44 -6.24 -11.94
CA PHE A 228 31.95 -7.22 -10.97
C PHE A 228 32.82 -8.49 -10.99
N GLY A 229 33.25 -8.91 -12.19
CA GLY A 229 34.32 -9.88 -12.35
C GLY A 229 33.98 -11.25 -11.77
N THR A 230 32.78 -11.78 -12.08
CA THR A 230 32.26 -13.07 -11.57
C THR A 230 33.31 -14.19 -11.56
N LEU A 231 34.03 -14.38 -12.66
CA LEU A 231 35.06 -15.41 -12.78
C LEU A 231 36.23 -15.19 -11.81
N GLN A 232 36.69 -13.94 -11.65
CA GLN A 232 37.75 -13.59 -10.71
C GLN A 232 37.28 -13.76 -9.26
N LEU A 233 36.02 -13.39 -8.94
CA LEU A 233 35.46 -13.58 -7.60
C LEU A 233 35.36 -15.07 -7.23
N LEU A 234 35.01 -15.94 -8.18
CA LEU A 234 35.00 -17.40 -7.98
C LEU A 234 36.40 -18.04 -7.95
N GLN A 235 37.42 -17.38 -8.52
CA GLN A 235 38.83 -17.79 -8.38
C GLN A 235 39.40 -17.38 -7.01
N ASP A 236 39.14 -16.14 -6.58
CA ASP A 236 39.49 -15.62 -5.24
C ASP A 236 38.84 -16.46 -4.13
N GLU A 237 37.55 -16.81 -4.31
CA GLU A 237 36.77 -17.60 -3.36
C GLU A 237 36.13 -18.84 -4.02
N PRO A 238 36.88 -19.96 -4.16
CA PRO A 238 36.35 -21.21 -4.72
C PRO A 238 35.15 -21.76 -3.94
N SER A 239 35.03 -21.39 -2.66
CA SER A 239 33.91 -21.74 -1.78
C SER A 239 32.58 -21.07 -2.17
N ALA A 240 32.61 -20.03 -3.01
CA ALA A 240 31.43 -19.30 -3.46
C ALA A 240 30.67 -20.00 -4.60
N LYS A 241 31.26 -21.02 -5.23
CA LYS A 241 30.65 -21.78 -6.33
C LYS A 241 29.34 -22.43 -5.88
N GLY A 242 28.23 -22.07 -6.53
CA GLY A 242 26.87 -22.52 -6.18
C GLY A 242 26.15 -21.69 -5.11
N ARG A 243 26.88 -20.82 -4.39
CA ARG A 243 26.35 -19.85 -3.41
C ARG A 243 26.14 -18.47 -4.01
N LEU A 244 27.02 -18.01 -4.90
CA LEU A 244 26.74 -16.86 -5.78
C LEU A 244 25.66 -17.26 -6.79
N ARG A 245 24.59 -16.46 -6.87
CA ARG A 245 23.41 -16.68 -7.72
C ARG A 245 22.96 -15.36 -8.33
N PHE A 246 22.16 -15.46 -9.39
CA PHE A 246 21.73 -14.30 -10.19
C PHE A 246 20.21 -14.19 -10.24
N TRP A 247 19.68 -13.02 -9.90
CA TRP A 247 18.25 -12.72 -9.89
C TRP A 247 17.83 -11.88 -11.10
N ASP A 248 16.57 -12.04 -11.51
CA ASP A 248 15.83 -11.13 -12.38
C ASP A 248 14.54 -10.70 -11.67
N SER A 249 13.81 -9.74 -12.25
CA SER A 249 12.57 -9.23 -11.65
C SER A 249 11.50 -10.31 -11.49
N LYS A 250 11.51 -11.35 -12.34
CA LYS A 250 10.56 -12.47 -12.28
C LYS A 250 10.82 -13.35 -11.05
N LEU A 251 12.08 -13.67 -10.75
CA LEU A 251 12.44 -14.42 -9.54
C LEU A 251 12.01 -13.72 -8.25
N ALA A 252 12.19 -12.39 -8.18
CA ALA A 252 11.77 -11.61 -7.01
C ALA A 252 10.23 -11.56 -6.84
N HIS A 253 9.49 -11.51 -7.96
CA HIS A 253 8.03 -11.49 -7.98
C HIS A 253 7.40 -12.86 -7.68
N ASP A 254 7.88 -13.91 -8.34
CA ASP A 254 7.31 -15.26 -8.28
C ASP A 254 7.73 -16.01 -7.00
N GLN A 255 8.94 -15.75 -6.49
CA GLN A 255 9.54 -16.50 -5.38
C GLN A 255 10.09 -15.59 -4.24
N PRO A 256 9.33 -14.59 -3.75
CA PRO A 256 9.79 -13.66 -2.72
C PRO A 256 10.13 -14.35 -1.39
N HIS A 257 9.50 -15.50 -1.13
CA HIS A 257 9.72 -16.34 0.05
C HIS A 257 11.10 -17.01 0.08
N LEU A 258 11.89 -16.97 -1.00
CA LEU A 258 13.25 -17.53 -1.00
C LEU A 258 14.24 -16.67 -0.22
N PHE A 259 13.97 -15.38 0.00
CA PHE A 259 14.94 -14.43 0.52
C PHE A 259 14.68 -14.13 2.00
N ASP A 260 15.73 -14.26 2.82
CA ASP A 260 15.63 -14.02 4.27
C ASP A 260 15.93 -12.56 4.63
N PHE A 261 16.73 -11.88 3.80
CA PHE A 261 17.27 -10.56 4.05
C PHE A 261 17.62 -9.83 2.74
N VAL A 262 17.36 -8.53 2.68
CA VAL A 262 17.71 -7.68 1.53
C VAL A 262 18.74 -6.63 1.93
N ILE A 263 19.75 -6.41 1.08
CA ILE A 263 20.72 -5.31 1.21
C ILE A 263 20.60 -4.41 0.00
N THR A 264 20.36 -3.11 0.19
CA THR A 264 20.30 -2.14 -0.90
C THR A 264 21.49 -1.18 -0.86
N LEU A 265 22.16 -0.99 -1.99
CA LEU A 265 23.27 -0.05 -2.16
C LEU A 265 22.80 1.12 -3.07
N GLY A 266 22.67 2.33 -2.52
CA GLY A 266 22.25 3.50 -3.30
C GLY A 266 21.53 4.56 -2.48
N GLY A 267 20.58 5.24 -3.12
CA GLY A 267 19.69 6.21 -2.47
C GLY A 267 18.27 5.66 -2.32
N ASP A 268 17.34 6.50 -1.86
CA ASP A 268 15.95 6.12 -1.62
C ASP A 268 15.25 5.51 -2.86
N GLY A 269 15.62 5.94 -4.08
CA GLY A 269 15.13 5.33 -5.34
C GLY A 269 15.49 3.84 -5.54
N THR A 270 16.57 3.35 -4.89
CA THR A 270 16.93 1.92 -4.84
C THR A 270 16.07 1.17 -3.82
N VAL A 271 15.67 1.83 -2.72
CA VAL A 271 14.73 1.27 -1.74
C VAL A 271 13.33 1.15 -2.33
N LEU A 272 12.87 2.18 -3.07
CA LEU A 272 11.64 2.10 -3.86
C LEU A 272 11.70 1.00 -4.93
N TYR A 273 12.87 0.78 -5.57
CA TYR A 273 13.01 -0.33 -6.51
C TYR A 273 12.84 -1.69 -5.82
N THR A 274 13.36 -1.79 -4.59
CA THR A 274 13.22 -3.00 -3.77
C THR A 274 11.75 -3.23 -3.39
N SER A 275 11.00 -2.21 -2.98
CA SER A 275 9.55 -2.35 -2.75
C SER A 275 8.81 -2.76 -4.03
N TRP A 276 9.19 -2.20 -5.18
CA TRP A 276 8.62 -2.54 -6.48
C TRP A 276 8.86 -4.01 -6.87
N LEU A 277 10.07 -4.53 -6.68
CA LEU A 277 10.39 -5.95 -6.94
C LEU A 277 9.55 -6.90 -6.07
N PHE A 278 9.29 -6.52 -4.82
CA PHE A 278 8.53 -7.32 -3.85
C PHE A 278 7.06 -6.86 -3.74
N GLN A 279 6.26 -7.13 -4.79
CA GLN A 279 4.80 -6.84 -4.83
C GLN A 279 3.95 -7.69 -3.86
N ARG A 280 4.56 -8.43 -2.93
CA ARG A 280 3.89 -9.16 -1.83
C ARG A 280 4.78 -9.06 -0.58
N ILE A 281 5.19 -10.20 -0.06
CA ILE A 281 6.11 -10.37 1.07
C ILE A 281 7.44 -9.65 0.80
N VAL A 282 7.77 -8.69 1.67
CA VAL A 282 9.08 -8.01 1.67
C VAL A 282 9.94 -8.56 2.81
N PRO A 283 11.12 -9.16 2.54
CA PRO A 283 12.07 -9.52 3.60
C PRO A 283 12.65 -8.26 4.26
N PRO A 284 13.21 -8.32 5.49
CA PRO A 284 13.85 -7.18 6.14
C PRO A 284 14.94 -6.55 5.25
N VAL A 285 14.80 -5.25 4.99
CA VAL A 285 15.64 -4.48 4.07
C VAL A 285 16.61 -3.59 4.84
N LEU A 286 17.92 -3.76 4.62
CA LEU A 286 18.97 -2.93 5.16
C LEU A 286 19.54 -2.03 4.05
N SER A 287 19.43 -0.72 4.23
CA SER A 287 19.69 0.24 3.16
C SER A 287 20.89 1.14 3.43
N PHE A 288 21.97 0.94 2.67
CA PHE A 288 23.19 1.74 2.69
C PHE A 288 23.11 2.94 1.73
N SER A 289 23.25 4.12 2.31
CA SER A 289 23.57 5.37 1.61
C SER A 289 25.03 5.40 1.14
N LEU A 290 25.27 6.08 0.02
CA LEU A 290 26.58 6.17 -0.65
C LEU A 290 27.07 7.62 -0.82
N GLY A 291 26.50 8.54 -0.05
CA GLY A 291 26.72 9.98 -0.14
C GLY A 291 25.86 10.71 0.88
N SER A 292 24.95 11.57 0.43
CA SER A 292 23.88 12.06 1.28
C SER A 292 22.98 10.90 1.73
N LEU A 293 22.68 10.83 3.04
CA LEU A 293 21.60 9.98 3.55
C LEU A 293 20.28 10.56 3.06
N GLY A 294 19.40 9.70 2.54
CA GLY A 294 18.00 10.03 2.28
C GLY A 294 17.10 9.68 3.47
N PHE A 295 15.79 9.65 3.25
CA PHE A 295 14.78 9.32 4.27
C PHE A 295 14.57 7.81 4.47
N LEU A 296 15.10 6.99 3.57
CA LEU A 296 15.02 5.52 3.62
C LEU A 296 16.37 4.84 3.81
N THR A 297 17.46 5.55 3.52
CA THR A 297 18.83 5.03 3.50
C THR A 297 19.57 5.36 4.80
N ASN A 298 19.27 4.60 5.86
CA ASN A 298 19.64 4.92 7.24
C ASN A 298 21.10 4.57 7.62
N PHE A 299 21.82 3.81 6.80
CA PHE A 299 23.18 3.33 7.09
C PHE A 299 24.21 4.01 6.19
N ASP A 300 25.37 4.36 6.74
CA ASP A 300 26.53 4.79 5.95
C ASP A 300 27.29 3.55 5.44
N PHE A 301 27.57 3.49 4.15
CA PHE A 301 28.36 2.41 3.57
C PHE A 301 29.80 2.38 4.06
N ALA A 302 30.37 3.48 4.58
CA ALA A 302 31.69 3.46 5.21
C ALA A 302 31.78 2.35 6.29
N ASP A 303 30.70 2.16 7.06
CA ASP A 303 30.57 1.19 8.15
C ASP A 303 29.93 -0.16 7.74
N HIS A 304 29.81 -0.46 6.43
CA HIS A 304 29.08 -1.65 5.93
C HIS A 304 29.49 -2.98 6.60
N THR A 305 30.78 -3.28 6.69
CA THR A 305 31.30 -4.52 7.32
C THR A 305 30.82 -4.68 8.76
N LYS A 306 31.02 -3.64 9.58
CA LYS A 306 30.63 -3.64 11.00
C LYS A 306 29.13 -3.72 11.17
N THR A 307 28.40 -3.00 10.31
CA THR A 307 26.92 -2.98 10.29
C THR A 307 26.35 -4.35 10.00
N LEU A 308 26.82 -5.02 8.93
CA LEU A 308 26.36 -6.36 8.53
C LEU A 308 26.75 -7.43 9.55
N GLU A 309 27.96 -7.38 10.11
CA GLU A 309 28.39 -8.30 11.16
C GLU A 309 27.50 -8.19 12.40
N THR A 310 27.21 -6.96 12.85
CA THR A 310 26.31 -6.70 13.98
C THR A 310 24.90 -7.21 13.67
N ALA A 311 24.37 -6.89 12.49
CA ALA A 311 23.03 -7.27 12.04
C ALA A 311 22.82 -8.79 12.02
N PHE A 312 23.79 -9.56 11.52
CA PHE A 312 23.68 -11.02 11.42
C PHE A 312 23.99 -11.74 12.76
N ARG A 313 24.95 -11.25 13.55
CA ARG A 313 25.34 -11.89 14.82
C ARG A 313 24.36 -11.58 15.97
N GLU A 314 23.98 -10.32 16.11
CA GLU A 314 23.17 -9.81 17.23
C GLU A 314 21.68 -9.63 16.87
N GLY A 315 21.35 -9.66 15.59
CA GLY A 315 20.01 -9.39 15.08
C GLY A 315 19.75 -7.90 14.79
N VAL A 316 18.62 -7.64 14.14
CA VAL A 316 18.20 -6.33 13.63
C VAL A 316 16.94 -5.82 14.35
N VAL A 317 16.77 -4.50 14.42
CA VAL A 317 15.48 -3.89 14.77
C VAL A 317 14.79 -3.49 13.47
N VAL A 318 13.48 -3.73 13.36
CA VAL A 318 12.69 -3.47 12.14
C VAL A 318 11.56 -2.49 12.43
N SER A 319 11.44 -1.47 11.58
CA SER A 319 10.27 -0.58 11.47
C SER A 319 9.43 -1.01 10.28
N LEU A 320 8.13 -1.21 10.50
CA LEU A 320 7.18 -1.50 9.42
C LEU A 320 6.65 -0.17 8.86
N ARG A 321 6.89 0.07 7.58
CA ARG A 321 6.35 1.23 6.85
C ARG A 321 5.07 0.85 6.12
N LEU A 322 4.07 1.73 6.17
CA LEU A 322 2.83 1.58 5.41
C LEU A 322 3.13 1.54 3.90
N ARG A 323 2.48 0.61 3.21
CA ARG A 323 2.35 0.56 1.75
C ARG A 323 0.88 0.70 1.37
N PHE A 324 0.59 1.10 0.14
CA PHE A 324 -0.76 0.99 -0.42
C PHE A 324 -0.88 -0.20 -1.37
N GLU A 325 -2.02 -0.89 -1.28
CA GLU A 325 -2.54 -1.73 -2.37
C GLU A 325 -3.38 -0.80 -3.26
N CYS A 326 -2.95 -0.63 -4.51
CA CYS A 326 -3.61 0.18 -5.53
C CYS A 326 -4.18 -0.72 -6.62
N THR A 327 -5.50 -0.70 -6.82
CA THR A 327 -6.17 -1.49 -7.87
C THR A 327 -6.75 -0.57 -8.94
N ILE A 328 -6.38 -0.79 -10.20
CA ILE A 328 -7.00 -0.12 -11.36
C ILE A 328 -8.30 -0.86 -11.69
N MET A 329 -9.39 -0.11 -11.75
CA MET A 329 -10.74 -0.57 -12.05
C MET A 329 -11.17 0.01 -13.38
N ARG A 330 -11.48 -0.86 -14.34
CA ARG A 330 -11.90 -0.51 -15.70
C ARG A 330 -13.40 -0.50 -15.82
N SER A 331 -13.93 0.52 -16.48
CA SER A 331 -15.36 0.61 -16.78
C SER A 331 -15.78 -0.47 -17.77
N LYS A 332 -16.81 -1.25 -17.42
CA LYS A 332 -17.40 -2.21 -18.37
C LYS A 332 -18.30 -1.47 -19.36
N ALA A 333 -18.23 -1.86 -20.62
CA ALA A 333 -19.26 -1.48 -21.58
C ALA A 333 -20.59 -2.13 -21.18
N ARG A 334 -21.64 -1.33 -20.96
CA ARG A 334 -23.01 -1.87 -20.87
C ARG A 334 -23.38 -2.47 -22.23
N GLY A 335 -23.90 -3.70 -22.22
CA GLY A 335 -24.55 -4.26 -23.41
C GLY A 335 -25.73 -3.37 -23.82
N LYS A 336 -26.00 -3.26 -25.13
CA LYS A 336 -27.18 -2.56 -25.64
C LYS A 336 -28.43 -3.37 -25.29
N ASP A 337 -29.01 -3.16 -24.12
CA ASP A 337 -30.36 -3.64 -23.84
C ASP A 337 -31.36 -2.68 -24.54
N PRO A 338 -32.15 -3.16 -25.52
CA PRO A 338 -33.14 -2.34 -26.21
C PRO A 338 -34.35 -1.96 -25.34
N ARG A 339 -34.40 -2.34 -24.06
CA ARG A 339 -35.52 -2.06 -23.13
C ARG A 339 -35.21 -1.05 -22.02
N SER A 340 -33.94 -0.71 -21.78
CA SER A 340 -33.58 0.38 -20.87
C SER A 340 -33.60 1.70 -21.64
N ASP A 341 -34.22 2.76 -21.11
CA ASP A 341 -34.19 4.09 -21.72
C ASP A 341 -32.75 4.54 -21.97
N SER A 342 -32.33 4.50 -23.24
CA SER A 342 -30.92 4.47 -23.64
C SER A 342 -30.26 5.86 -23.67
N PHE A 343 -30.69 6.74 -22.78
CA PHE A 343 -30.27 8.15 -22.70
C PHE A 343 -29.81 8.59 -21.30
N ALA A 344 -29.85 7.71 -20.29
CA ALA A 344 -29.19 7.97 -19.02
C ALA A 344 -27.67 8.11 -19.24
N LYS A 345 -27.18 9.35 -19.25
CA LYS A 345 -25.74 9.67 -19.29
C LYS A 345 -25.08 8.96 -18.11
N ARG A 346 -24.05 8.15 -18.38
CA ARG A 346 -23.32 7.46 -17.31
C ARG A 346 -22.71 8.49 -16.37
N ASP A 347 -22.83 8.24 -15.09
CA ASP A 347 -22.25 9.05 -14.02
C ASP A 347 -21.44 8.13 -13.10
N LEU A 348 -20.20 8.50 -12.84
CA LEU A 348 -19.30 7.73 -12.00
C LEU A 348 -19.71 7.85 -10.52
N VAL A 349 -20.31 8.99 -10.12
CA VAL A 349 -20.86 9.20 -8.80
C VAL A 349 -22.00 8.20 -8.56
N GLU A 350 -22.99 8.12 -9.45
CA GLU A 350 -24.09 7.14 -9.35
C GLU A 350 -23.60 5.69 -9.41
N GLU A 351 -22.63 5.37 -10.29
CA GLU A 351 -22.07 4.01 -10.41
C GLU A 351 -21.28 3.57 -9.16
N LEU A 352 -20.73 4.51 -8.37
CA LEU A 352 -20.00 4.22 -7.13
C LEU A 352 -20.88 4.35 -5.87
N ILE A 353 -21.62 5.45 -5.69
CA ILE A 353 -22.28 5.81 -4.41
C ILE A 353 -23.82 5.97 -4.40
N GLY A 354 -24.52 5.94 -5.55
CA GLY A 354 -25.98 6.16 -5.63
C GLY A 354 -26.89 5.07 -5.01
N GLU A 355 -28.14 4.96 -5.43
CA GLU A 355 -29.08 3.90 -4.98
C GLU A 355 -28.94 2.59 -5.80
N GLU A 356 -29.34 1.43 -5.25
CA GLU A 356 -29.09 0.13 -5.90
C GLU A 356 -30.03 -0.15 -7.10
N GLY A 357 -29.44 -0.43 -8.26
CA GLY A 357 -30.06 -1.22 -9.32
C GLY A 357 -29.48 -2.64 -9.31
N GLU A 358 -30.32 -3.66 -9.53
CA GLU A 358 -29.96 -5.08 -9.34
C GLU A 358 -28.66 -5.52 -10.07
N ASP A 359 -27.73 -6.09 -9.31
CA ASP A 359 -26.62 -6.97 -9.71
C ASP A 359 -25.72 -6.58 -10.92
N THR A 360 -25.65 -5.30 -11.30
CA THR A 360 -24.70 -4.84 -12.33
C THR A 360 -23.33 -4.45 -11.75
N LEU A 361 -22.37 -5.38 -11.77
CA LEU A 361 -20.95 -5.04 -11.57
C LEU A 361 -20.49 -4.11 -12.71
N THR A 362 -20.40 -2.81 -12.44
CA THR A 362 -20.07 -1.76 -13.42
C THR A 362 -18.60 -1.76 -13.87
N HIS A 363 -17.70 -2.33 -13.07
CA HIS A 363 -16.25 -2.31 -13.31
C HIS A 363 -15.58 -3.68 -13.13
N THR A 364 -14.40 -3.86 -13.73
CA THR A 364 -13.49 -5.01 -13.50
C THR A 364 -12.12 -4.55 -13.04
N PRO A 365 -11.45 -5.23 -12.09
CA PRO A 365 -10.03 -5.00 -11.82
C PRO A 365 -9.19 -5.41 -13.03
N ASP A 366 -8.18 -4.59 -13.37
CA ASP A 366 -7.22 -4.80 -14.47
C ASP A 366 -5.83 -5.13 -13.91
N ARG A 367 -5.31 -4.28 -13.01
CA ARG A 367 -4.00 -4.49 -12.38
C ARG A 367 -4.00 -4.06 -10.92
N VAL A 368 -3.09 -4.65 -10.16
CA VAL A 368 -2.85 -4.35 -8.75
C VAL A 368 -1.37 -4.02 -8.58
N TYR A 369 -1.09 -2.91 -7.89
CA TYR A 369 0.25 -2.44 -7.59
C TYR A 369 0.41 -2.18 -6.10
N GLU A 370 1.61 -2.45 -5.62
CA GLU A 370 2.00 -2.33 -4.22
C GLU A 370 3.12 -1.30 -4.10
N ILE A 371 2.80 -0.16 -3.48
CA ILE A 371 3.63 1.06 -3.50
C ILE A 371 3.98 1.55 -2.09
N LEU A 372 5.16 2.16 -1.94
CA LEU A 372 5.68 2.63 -0.66
C LEU A 372 5.49 4.13 -0.42
N ASN A 373 5.56 4.96 -1.46
CA ASN A 373 5.45 6.40 -1.36
C ASN A 373 4.07 6.90 -1.75
N ASP A 374 3.76 6.90 -3.04
CA ASP A 374 2.62 7.64 -3.58
C ASP A 374 2.06 7.04 -4.89
N VAL A 375 0.76 7.27 -5.07
CA VAL A 375 0.07 7.13 -6.34
C VAL A 375 -0.39 8.52 -6.78
N VAL A 376 -0.08 8.86 -8.02
CA VAL A 376 -0.38 10.16 -8.62
C VAL A 376 -1.31 9.93 -9.80
N LEU A 377 -2.45 10.62 -9.84
CA LEU A 377 -3.23 10.76 -11.07
C LEU A 377 -2.98 12.15 -11.63
N ASP A 378 -2.47 12.24 -12.85
CA ASP A 378 -2.22 13.52 -13.52
C ASP A 378 -2.81 13.57 -14.94
N ARG A 379 -2.86 14.76 -15.54
CA ARG A 379 -3.36 14.95 -16.91
C ARG A 379 -2.52 14.29 -18.02
N GLY A 380 -1.36 13.72 -17.69
CA GLY A 380 -0.43 13.14 -18.65
C GLY A 380 0.03 14.16 -19.71
N PRO A 381 0.06 13.80 -21.01
CA PRO A 381 0.50 14.69 -22.07
C PRO A 381 -0.53 15.78 -22.43
N ASN A 382 -1.76 15.69 -21.91
CA ASN A 382 -2.83 16.61 -22.29
C ASN A 382 -2.52 18.05 -21.83
N PRO A 383 -2.75 19.08 -22.68
CA PRO A 383 -2.50 20.47 -22.33
C PRO A 383 -3.58 21.08 -21.41
N THR A 384 -4.74 20.44 -21.31
CA THR A 384 -5.84 20.82 -20.43
C THR A 384 -5.72 20.17 -19.05
N MET A 385 -6.20 20.84 -18.02
CA MET A 385 -6.31 20.27 -16.66
C MET A 385 -7.12 18.97 -16.66
N SER A 386 -6.75 18.04 -15.79
CA SER A 386 -7.51 16.84 -15.50
C SER A 386 -8.77 17.17 -14.68
N GLN A 387 -9.82 16.37 -14.88
CA GLN A 387 -11.02 16.33 -14.05
C GLN A 387 -11.02 14.97 -13.33
N ILE A 388 -10.96 14.99 -12.00
CA ILE A 388 -10.79 13.78 -11.18
C ILE A 388 -11.80 13.81 -10.04
N GLU A 389 -12.65 12.80 -9.95
CA GLU A 389 -13.55 12.63 -8.80
C GLU A 389 -12.87 11.81 -7.70
N VAL A 390 -12.98 12.29 -6.47
CA VAL A 390 -12.39 11.68 -5.28
C VAL A 390 -13.50 11.20 -4.37
N PHE A 391 -13.43 9.93 -3.98
CA PHE A 391 -14.37 9.27 -3.08
C PHE A 391 -13.61 8.68 -1.89
N GLY A 392 -14.21 8.73 -0.70
CA GLY A 392 -13.71 8.08 0.51
C GLY A 392 -14.77 7.16 1.10
N ASP A 393 -14.45 5.88 1.25
CA ASP A 393 -15.39 4.80 1.59
C ASP A 393 -16.64 4.80 0.70
N ASP A 394 -17.77 5.34 1.16
CA ASP A 394 -19.04 5.35 0.44
C ASP A 394 -19.53 6.81 0.19
N GLU A 395 -18.64 7.80 0.33
CA GLU A 395 -18.90 9.24 0.17
C GLU A 395 -18.11 9.85 -1.00
N HIS A 396 -18.74 10.72 -1.79
CA HIS A 396 -18.03 11.60 -2.74
C HIS A 396 -17.47 12.81 -1.98
N PHE A 397 -16.16 13.01 -2.04
CA PHE A 397 -15.49 14.12 -1.36
C PHE A 397 -15.51 15.38 -2.20
N THR A 398 -15.06 15.31 -3.45
CA THR A 398 -15.01 16.44 -4.38
C THR A 398 -14.62 16.02 -5.79
N THR A 399 -14.95 16.87 -6.77
CA THR A 399 -14.45 16.82 -8.13
C THR A 399 -13.32 17.85 -8.29
N LEU A 400 -12.09 17.38 -8.50
CA LEU A 400 -10.91 18.21 -8.69
C LEU A 400 -10.74 18.62 -10.16
N LEU A 401 -10.52 19.91 -10.37
CA LEU A 401 -9.93 20.47 -11.59
C LEU A 401 -8.48 20.92 -11.27
N ALA A 402 -7.50 20.19 -11.80
CA ALA A 402 -6.10 20.29 -11.41
C ALA A 402 -5.14 19.73 -12.48
N ASP A 403 -3.83 19.97 -12.35
CA ASP A 403 -2.83 19.19 -13.10
C ASP A 403 -2.86 17.71 -12.66
N GLY A 404 -3.25 17.44 -11.41
CA GLY A 404 -3.48 16.10 -10.88
C GLY A 404 -3.77 16.06 -9.37
N ILE A 405 -3.71 14.86 -8.80
CA ILE A 405 -3.80 14.56 -7.37
C ILE A 405 -2.72 13.54 -6.98
N CYS A 406 -2.12 13.73 -5.82
CA CYS A 406 -1.16 12.82 -5.19
C CYS A 406 -1.77 12.25 -3.91
N VAL A 407 -1.79 10.92 -3.78
CA VAL A 407 -2.17 10.19 -2.56
C VAL A 407 -0.95 9.46 -2.05
N ALA A 408 -0.46 9.87 -0.87
CA ALA A 408 0.83 9.46 -0.32
C ALA A 408 0.71 8.77 1.04
N THR A 409 1.58 7.80 1.28
CA THR A 409 1.82 7.22 2.60
C THR A 409 2.56 8.23 3.49
N PRO A 410 2.67 8.01 4.81
CA PRO A 410 3.53 8.81 5.68
C PRO A 410 5.01 8.77 5.24
N THR A 411 5.44 7.68 4.60
CA THR A 411 6.78 7.55 4.02
C THR A 411 6.92 8.37 2.74
N GLY A 412 5.90 8.39 1.88
CA GLY A 412 5.83 9.27 0.71
C GLY A 412 5.65 10.75 1.04
N SER A 413 5.35 11.11 2.29
CA SER A 413 5.12 12.51 2.69
C SER A 413 6.31 13.43 2.39
N THR A 414 7.54 12.91 2.41
CA THR A 414 8.81 13.60 2.07
C THR A 414 9.16 13.57 0.57
N ALA A 415 8.39 12.86 -0.26
CA ALA A 415 8.64 12.67 -1.68
C ALA A 415 7.82 13.66 -2.53
N TYR A 416 7.07 13.19 -3.53
CA TYR A 416 6.37 14.07 -4.46
C TYR A 416 5.24 14.86 -3.77
N ASN A 417 4.61 14.28 -2.74
CA ASN A 417 3.68 14.99 -1.85
C ASN A 417 4.26 16.30 -1.28
N LEU A 418 5.53 16.31 -0.83
CA LEU A 418 6.15 17.52 -0.29
C LEU A 418 6.31 18.60 -1.38
N ALA A 419 6.72 18.19 -2.57
CA ALA A 419 6.88 19.09 -3.72
C ALA A 419 5.54 19.68 -4.19
N ALA A 420 4.45 18.93 -4.07
CA ALA A 420 3.09 19.39 -4.35
C ALA A 420 2.48 20.28 -3.23
N GLY A 421 3.23 20.58 -2.16
CA GLY A 421 2.76 21.42 -1.04
C GLY A 421 2.03 20.66 0.07
N GLY A 422 2.09 19.33 0.06
CA GLY A 422 1.57 18.47 1.11
C GLY A 422 2.37 18.54 2.42
N SER A 423 1.75 18.12 3.51
CA SER A 423 2.40 18.11 4.84
C SER A 423 3.42 16.98 4.98
N LEU A 424 4.44 17.18 5.81
CA LEU A 424 5.30 16.11 6.32
C LEU A 424 4.59 15.29 7.39
N SER A 425 4.78 13.98 7.39
CA SER A 425 4.25 13.06 8.39
C SER A 425 5.34 12.13 8.93
N HIS A 426 5.24 11.77 10.21
CA HIS A 426 6.13 10.77 10.81
C HIS A 426 5.77 9.37 10.25
N PRO A 427 6.74 8.49 9.95
CA PRO A 427 6.46 7.21 9.27
C PRO A 427 5.54 6.27 10.04
N ASP A 428 5.50 6.38 11.37
CA ASP A 428 4.64 5.59 12.26
C ASP A 428 3.19 6.13 12.38
N ASN A 429 2.87 7.28 11.75
CA ASN A 429 1.53 7.85 11.79
C ASN A 429 0.56 7.01 10.93
N PRO A 430 -0.59 6.56 11.44
CA PRO A 430 -1.54 5.71 10.71
C PRO A 430 -2.46 6.56 9.81
N VAL A 431 -1.87 7.20 8.80
CA VAL A 431 -2.57 8.19 7.96
C VAL A 431 -2.26 8.06 6.46
N ILE A 432 -3.21 8.55 5.65
CA ILE A 432 -3.07 8.81 4.21
C ILE A 432 -3.04 10.32 4.01
N LEU A 433 -2.12 10.80 3.16
CA LEU A 433 -2.06 12.20 2.76
C LEU A 433 -2.62 12.36 1.36
N VAL A 434 -3.47 13.37 1.15
CA VAL A 434 -4.09 13.68 -0.15
C VAL A 434 -3.78 15.12 -0.51
N THR A 435 -3.06 15.35 -1.59
CA THR A 435 -2.55 16.65 -2.01
C THR A 435 -2.84 16.87 -3.49
N ALA A 436 -3.58 17.91 -3.86
CA ALA A 436 -3.83 18.25 -5.26
C ALA A 436 -2.64 19.02 -5.87
N ILE A 437 -2.38 18.77 -7.15
CA ILE A 437 -1.25 19.34 -7.90
C ILE A 437 -1.77 20.48 -8.75
N CYS A 438 -1.33 21.71 -8.47
CA CYS A 438 -1.76 22.93 -9.19
C CYS A 438 -3.29 23.05 -9.33
N ALA A 439 -4.04 22.83 -8.24
CA ALA A 439 -5.49 22.87 -8.29
C ALA A 439 -6.03 24.26 -8.67
N HIS A 440 -6.91 24.30 -9.68
CA HIS A 440 -7.71 25.49 -10.00
C HIS A 440 -8.92 25.65 -9.04
N THR A 441 -9.17 24.63 -8.22
CA THR A 441 -10.21 24.63 -7.19
C THR A 441 -9.70 25.38 -5.95
N LEU A 442 -10.04 26.67 -5.83
CA LEU A 442 -9.51 27.60 -4.81
C LEU A 442 -9.68 27.16 -3.34
N SER A 443 -10.61 26.24 -3.07
CA SER A 443 -10.90 25.72 -1.73
C SER A 443 -10.11 24.46 -1.35
N PHE A 444 -9.49 23.75 -2.31
CA PHE A 444 -8.82 22.49 -2.00
C PHE A 444 -7.51 22.72 -1.23
N ARG A 445 -7.35 22.02 -0.11
CA ARG A 445 -6.13 22.02 0.71
C ARG A 445 -5.68 20.58 0.94
N PRO A 446 -4.39 20.34 1.23
CA PRO A 446 -3.92 19.01 1.61
C PRO A 446 -4.74 18.42 2.77
N ILE A 447 -5.20 17.18 2.60
CA ILE A 447 -6.05 16.46 3.56
C ILE A 447 -5.24 15.33 4.18
N ILE A 448 -5.44 15.08 5.48
CA ILE A 448 -4.88 13.93 6.19
C ILE A 448 -6.06 13.06 6.64
N LEU A 449 -6.07 11.81 6.22
CA LEU A 449 -7.13 10.82 6.43
C LEU A 449 -6.60 9.61 7.21
N PRO A 450 -7.43 8.81 7.89
CA PRO A 450 -6.97 7.60 8.58
C PRO A 450 -6.54 6.51 7.57
N ASP A 451 -5.57 5.67 7.94
CA ASP A 451 -5.11 4.51 7.16
C ASP A 451 -6.17 3.41 6.90
N THR A 452 -7.36 3.56 7.51
CA THR A 452 -8.49 2.63 7.39
C THR A 452 -9.55 3.05 6.36
N ILE A 453 -9.38 4.18 5.67
CA ILE A 453 -10.28 4.59 4.59
C ILE A 453 -9.90 3.89 3.28
N VAL A 454 -10.91 3.55 2.46
CA VAL A 454 -10.71 3.19 1.04
C VAL A 454 -10.92 4.44 0.19
N LEU A 455 -9.85 4.94 -0.42
CA LEU A 455 -9.95 6.03 -1.38
C LEU A 455 -10.21 5.49 -2.78
N ARG A 456 -11.01 6.20 -3.57
CA ARG A 456 -11.11 5.99 -5.02
C ARG A 456 -10.91 7.32 -5.72
N MET A 457 -10.14 7.31 -6.80
CA MET A 457 -9.92 8.47 -7.66
C MET A 457 -10.21 8.07 -9.10
N GLY A 458 -11.20 8.70 -9.72
CA GLY A 458 -11.68 8.30 -11.04
C GLY A 458 -11.79 9.45 -12.03
N VAL A 459 -11.78 9.10 -13.31
CA VAL A 459 -11.99 10.05 -14.41
C VAL A 459 -13.48 10.06 -14.75
N PRO A 460 -14.22 11.18 -14.59
CA PRO A 460 -15.66 11.21 -14.87
C PRO A 460 -15.98 10.91 -16.33
N TYR A 461 -17.18 10.38 -16.61
CA TYR A 461 -17.60 10.03 -17.98
C TYR A 461 -17.69 11.22 -18.93
N ASP A 462 -17.78 12.45 -18.43
CA ASP A 462 -17.78 13.68 -19.22
C ASP A 462 -16.46 14.48 -19.16
N ALA A 463 -15.42 13.90 -18.56
CA ALA A 463 -14.08 14.43 -18.64
C ALA A 463 -13.65 14.55 -20.11
N ARG A 464 -13.06 15.70 -20.48
CA ARG A 464 -12.66 15.99 -21.86
C ARG A 464 -11.46 15.18 -22.35
N THR A 465 -10.67 14.63 -21.43
CA THR A 465 -9.41 13.92 -21.68
C THR A 465 -9.25 12.78 -20.68
N SER A 466 -8.46 11.77 -21.07
CA SER A 466 -7.94 10.76 -20.15
C SER A 466 -7.06 11.39 -19.05
N SER A 467 -6.82 10.63 -18.00
CA SER A 467 -5.80 10.92 -16.98
C SER A 467 -4.82 9.74 -16.87
N TRP A 468 -3.71 9.92 -16.19
CA TRP A 468 -2.63 8.93 -16.09
C TRP A 468 -2.32 8.64 -14.62
N ALA A 469 -2.49 7.39 -14.21
CA ALA A 469 -2.07 6.90 -12.90
C ALA A 469 -0.59 6.50 -12.92
N SER A 470 0.18 7.00 -11.95
CA SER A 470 1.61 6.74 -11.78
C SER A 470 1.85 6.15 -10.38
N PHE A 471 2.55 5.01 -10.31
CA PHE A 471 2.76 4.23 -9.08
C PHE A 471 4.24 4.28 -8.66
N ASP A 472 4.55 4.85 -7.48
CA ASP A 472 5.92 5.09 -6.97
C ASP A 472 6.86 5.78 -8.00
N GLY A 473 6.28 6.57 -8.92
CA GLY A 473 6.98 7.21 -10.03
C GLY A 473 7.60 6.26 -11.06
N ARG A 474 7.19 4.98 -11.10
CA ARG A 474 7.73 3.95 -12.01
C ARG A 474 6.79 3.59 -13.14
N GLU A 475 5.69 2.94 -12.80
CA GLU A 475 4.72 2.43 -13.77
C GLU A 475 3.66 3.50 -14.03
N ARG A 476 3.31 3.71 -15.30
CA ARG A 476 2.26 4.63 -15.72
C ARG A 476 1.20 3.90 -16.51
N VAL A 477 -0.06 4.12 -16.14
CA VAL A 477 -1.23 3.53 -16.79
C VAL A 477 -2.26 4.62 -17.08
N GLU A 478 -2.69 4.72 -18.33
CA GLU A 478 -3.77 5.61 -18.74
C GLU A 478 -5.12 5.12 -18.19
N LEU A 479 -5.93 6.07 -17.72
CA LEU A 479 -7.30 5.92 -17.24
C LEU A 479 -8.23 6.66 -18.20
N HIS A 480 -9.18 5.94 -18.77
CA HIS A 480 -10.20 6.52 -19.64
C HIS A 480 -11.39 7.05 -18.82
N PRO A 481 -12.25 7.91 -19.38
CA PRO A 481 -13.52 8.29 -18.76
C PRO A 481 -14.33 7.06 -18.29
N GLY A 482 -14.62 7.02 -16.99
CA GLY A 482 -15.20 5.89 -16.26
C GLY A 482 -14.21 5.05 -15.45
N ASP A 483 -12.92 5.00 -15.83
CA ASP A 483 -11.92 4.23 -15.08
C ASP A 483 -11.54 4.94 -13.76
N TYR A 484 -11.21 4.14 -12.73
CA TYR A 484 -10.75 4.67 -11.45
C TYR A 484 -9.67 3.80 -10.80
N VAL A 485 -8.91 4.40 -9.88
CA VAL A 485 -7.95 3.70 -9.01
C VAL A 485 -8.50 3.64 -7.59
N THR A 486 -8.56 2.43 -7.04
CA THR A 486 -8.82 2.20 -5.62
C THR A 486 -7.50 2.17 -4.86
N VAL A 487 -7.42 2.85 -3.71
CA VAL A 487 -6.24 2.91 -2.84
C VAL A 487 -6.64 2.53 -1.42
N SER A 488 -5.90 1.60 -0.82
CA SER A 488 -6.11 1.18 0.57
C SER A 488 -4.80 0.76 1.23
N ALA A 489 -4.75 0.71 2.56
CA ALA A 489 -3.59 0.19 3.29
C ALA A 489 -3.31 -1.28 2.91
N SER A 490 -2.07 -1.56 2.49
CA SER A 490 -1.64 -2.92 2.14
C SER A 490 -1.49 -3.82 3.37
N ARG A 491 -1.76 -5.12 3.18
CA ARG A 491 -1.43 -6.18 4.14
C ARG A 491 0.08 -6.52 4.21
N TYR A 492 0.88 -5.98 3.29
CA TYR A 492 2.32 -6.23 3.13
C TYR A 492 3.13 -4.95 3.44
N PRO A 493 3.36 -4.61 4.72
CA PRO A 493 4.15 -3.44 5.07
C PRO A 493 5.64 -3.64 4.72
N PHE A 494 6.31 -2.56 4.35
CA PHE A 494 7.73 -2.60 4.01
C PHE A 494 8.59 -2.66 5.29
N ALA A 495 9.37 -3.73 5.43
CA ALA A 495 10.17 -4.02 6.62
C ALA A 495 11.56 -3.35 6.56
N ASN A 496 11.67 -2.10 7.02
CA ASN A 496 12.94 -1.36 7.03
C ASN A 496 13.78 -1.66 8.29
N VAL A 497 15.04 -2.00 8.13
CA VAL A 497 15.99 -2.21 9.24
C VAL A 497 16.46 -0.86 9.79
N LEU A 498 16.46 -0.73 11.12
CA LEU A 498 16.89 0.48 11.82
C LEU A 498 18.32 0.37 12.38
N PRO A 499 19.11 1.46 12.38
CA PRO A 499 20.38 1.53 13.09
C PRO A 499 20.22 1.28 14.60
N PRO A 500 21.18 0.60 15.25
CA PRO A 500 21.11 0.35 16.69
C PRO A 500 21.12 1.66 17.49
N GLY A 501 20.26 1.75 18.50
CA GLY A 501 20.19 2.89 19.43
C GLY A 501 19.42 4.12 18.95
N ARG A 502 18.97 4.18 17.69
CA ARG A 502 18.29 5.37 17.12
C ARG A 502 16.76 5.27 17.05
N ARG A 503 16.07 4.96 18.16
CA ARG A 503 14.60 5.07 18.18
C ARG A 503 14.16 6.53 18.32
N GLY A 504 13.21 6.96 17.50
CA GLY A 504 12.57 8.29 17.56
C GLY A 504 13.35 9.39 16.85
N ASP A 505 14.63 9.55 17.19
CA ASP A 505 15.43 10.67 16.68
C ASP A 505 15.77 10.57 15.18
N ASP A 506 15.80 9.36 14.60
CA ASP A 506 16.30 9.11 13.24
C ASP A 506 15.49 9.90 12.18
N TRP A 507 14.16 10.03 12.33
CA TRP A 507 13.34 10.83 11.41
C TRP A 507 13.60 12.34 11.54
N VAL A 508 13.73 12.85 12.78
CA VAL A 508 14.01 14.27 13.04
C VAL A 508 15.42 14.63 12.56
N GLN A 509 16.40 13.75 12.78
CA GLN A 509 17.77 13.90 12.27
C GLN A 509 17.80 13.87 10.74
N SER A 510 17.07 12.95 10.10
CA SER A 510 16.94 12.89 8.64
C SER A 510 16.28 14.14 8.06
N ILE A 511 15.22 14.68 8.67
CA ILE A 511 14.64 15.97 8.27
C ILE A 511 15.63 17.12 8.43
N SER A 512 16.31 17.20 9.58
CA SER A 512 17.29 18.26 9.85
C SER A 512 18.47 18.22 8.89
N LYS A 513 18.96 17.03 8.53
CA LYS A 513 20.03 16.82 7.56
C LYS A 513 19.60 17.10 6.12
N THR A 514 18.46 16.55 5.68
CA THR A 514 18.06 16.56 4.27
C THR A 514 17.40 17.87 3.86
N LEU A 515 16.64 18.51 4.75
CA LEU A 515 15.97 19.80 4.49
C LEU A 515 16.72 21.00 5.12
N ASN A 516 17.92 20.78 5.68
CA ASN A 516 18.66 21.77 6.48
C ASN A 516 17.80 22.41 7.59
N TRP A 517 16.84 21.67 8.14
CA TRP A 517 15.90 22.15 9.16
C TRP A 517 16.68 22.54 10.42
N ASN A 518 16.40 23.73 10.95
CA ASN A 518 17.11 24.39 12.06
C ASN A 518 18.55 24.89 11.78
N SER A 519 19.00 24.95 10.52
CA SER A 519 20.30 25.55 10.14
C SER A 519 20.39 27.08 10.32
N ARG A 520 19.29 27.75 10.71
CA ARG A 520 19.20 29.21 10.78
C ARG A 520 20.06 29.80 11.90
N THR A 521 20.86 30.82 11.57
CA THR A 521 21.58 31.63 12.56
C THR A 521 20.63 32.21 13.60
N LYS A 522 20.91 31.95 14.89
CA LYS A 522 20.14 32.55 16.00
C LYS A 522 20.17 34.08 15.87
N GLN A 523 19.00 34.71 15.90
CA GLN A 523 18.92 36.17 15.98
C GLN A 523 19.64 36.64 17.24
N LYS A 524 20.60 37.57 17.07
CA LYS A 524 21.21 38.25 18.20
C LYS A 524 20.17 39.22 18.77
N ALA A 525 20.06 39.27 20.10
CA ALA A 525 19.29 40.32 20.75
C ALA A 525 19.85 41.69 20.35
N PHE A 526 18.98 42.70 20.28
CA PHE A 526 19.41 44.09 20.20
C PHE A 526 20.30 44.39 21.41
N LYS A 527 21.45 45.03 21.16
CA LYS A 527 22.37 45.50 22.19
C LYS A 527 21.98 46.87 22.68
#